data_AF-A0A7C6S863-F1
#
_entry.id   AF-A0A7C6S863-F1
#
_cell.length_a   1.000
_cell.length_b   1.000
_cell.length_c   1.000
_cell.angle_alpha   90.00
_cell.angle_beta   90.00
_cell.angle_gamma   90.00
#
_symmetry.space_group_name_H-M   'P 1'
#
loop_
_entity.id
_entity.type
_entity.pdbx_description
1 polymer ?
#
loop_
_entity_poly.entity_id
_entity_poly.type
_entity_poly.pdbx_seq_one_letter_code
_entity_poly.pdbx_strand_id
1 'polypeptide(L)'
;GGRVLLKQVPILIIAFILAGYLEVLLPPELVRNWLGTEAGFKGVIIGSLVGGLIPSGPYVAYPIIASMHKAGASLATAVAFVTGWMLWSTSRLPFELALFGPRFTALRLALYLVFPPLAGAAVLFLWG
;
A
#
# COMPACT_ATOMS: atom_id res chain seq x y z
N GLY A 1 -6.43 27.87 9.23
CA GLY A 1 -5.39 27.13 9.95
C GLY A 1 -5.94 26.27 11.07
N GLY A 2 -6.17 26.85 12.26
CA GLY A 2 -6.45 26.08 13.50
C GLY A 2 -7.68 25.16 13.48
N ARG A 3 -8.81 25.57 12.86
CA ARG A 3 -10.02 24.72 12.77
C ARG A 3 -9.85 23.48 11.88
N VAL A 4 -8.93 23.53 10.91
CA VAL A 4 -8.63 22.37 10.06
C VAL A 4 -7.78 21.37 10.83
N LEU A 5 -6.78 21.85 11.60
CA LEU A 5 -5.96 21.01 12.47
C LEU A 5 -6.81 20.30 13.53
N LEU A 6 -7.70 21.02 14.21
CA LEU A 6 -8.61 20.44 15.21
C LEU A 6 -9.53 19.35 14.64
N LYS A 7 -9.88 19.41 13.35
CA LYS A 7 -10.65 18.36 12.67
C LYS A 7 -9.80 17.15 12.24
N GLN A 8 -8.50 17.33 12.01
CA GLN A 8 -7.59 16.25 11.59
C GLN A 8 -7.03 15.47 12.79
N VAL A 9 -6.85 16.11 13.95
CA VAL A 9 -6.29 15.47 15.16
C VAL A 9 -7.01 14.16 15.54
N PRO A 10 -8.37 14.08 15.59
CA PRO A 10 -9.05 12.83 15.91
C PRO A 10 -8.77 11.71 14.90
N ILE A 11 -8.70 12.05 13.61
CA ILE A 11 -8.43 11.10 12.52
C ILE A 11 -6.99 10.55 12.65
N LEU A 12 -6.03 11.41 12.97
CA LEU A 12 -4.64 11.01 13.19
C LEU A 12 -4.50 10.09 14.41
N ILE A 13 -5.19 10.40 15.52
CA ILE A 13 -5.19 9.54 16.72
C ILE A 13 -5.75 8.16 16.38
N ILE A 14 -6.89 8.09 15.69
CA ILE A 14 -7.49 6.81 15.27
C ILE A 14 -6.56 6.05 14.32
N ALA A 15 -5.93 6.75 13.36
CA ALA A 15 -4.97 6.15 12.44
C ALA A 15 -3.77 5.54 13.17
N PHE A 16 -3.21 6.22 14.16
CA PHE A 16 -2.10 5.70 14.95
C PHE A 16 -2.51 4.54 15.85
N ILE A 17 -3.70 4.57 16.45
CA ILE A 17 -4.23 3.44 17.22
C ILE A 17 -4.40 2.22 16.32
N LEU A 18 -5.01 2.38 15.14
CA LEU A 18 -5.17 1.30 14.16
C LEU A 18 -3.83 0.76 13.68
N ALA A 19 -2.85 1.63 13.43
CA ALA A 19 -1.50 1.23 13.06
C ALA A 19 -0.82 0.41 14.16
N GLY A 20 -0.94 0.84 15.43
CA GLY A 20 -0.43 0.09 16.58
C GLY A 20 -1.16 -1.24 16.80
N TYR A 21 -2.47 -1.29 16.57
CA TYR A 21 -3.22 -2.55 16.59
C TYR A 21 -2.77 -3.50 15.48
N LEU A 22 -2.55 -3.00 14.26
CA LEU A 22 -2.00 -3.81 13.16
C LEU A 22 -0.60 -4.35 13.49
N GLU A 23 0.24 -3.59 14.21
CA GLU A 23 1.56 -4.04 14.65
C GLU A 23 1.46 -5.22 15.65
N VAL A 24 0.42 -5.24 16.50
CA VAL A 24 0.13 -6.38 17.40
C VAL A 24 -0.58 -7.52 16.68
N LEU A 25 -1.44 -7.20 15.70
CA LEU A 25 -2.28 -8.18 14.99
C LEU A 25 -1.50 -8.92 13.89
N LEU A 26 -0.39 -8.37 13.40
CA LEU A 26 0.47 -8.98 12.40
C LEU A 26 1.59 -9.76 13.10
N PRO A 27 1.51 -11.10 13.18
CA PRO A 27 2.58 -11.90 13.76
C PRO A 27 3.86 -11.66 12.96
N PRO A 28 5.00 -11.35 13.59
CA PRO A 28 6.27 -11.15 12.89
C PRO A 28 6.64 -12.35 12.01
N GLU A 29 6.28 -13.57 12.40
CA GLU A 29 6.52 -14.77 11.58
C GLU A 29 5.69 -14.74 10.29
N LEU A 30 4.44 -14.29 10.37
CA LEU A 30 3.56 -14.20 9.20
C LEU A 30 4.06 -13.14 8.22
N VAL A 31 4.52 -12.00 8.74
CA VAL A 31 5.12 -10.94 7.90
C VAL A 31 6.40 -11.46 7.24
N ARG A 32 7.31 -12.09 7.97
CA ARG A 32 8.52 -12.68 7.36
C ARG A 32 8.22 -13.71 6.27
N ASN A 33 7.29 -14.63 6.53
CA ASN A 33 6.97 -15.71 5.60
C ASN A 33 6.24 -15.25 4.32
N TRP A 34 5.43 -14.19 4.41
CA TRP A 34 4.59 -13.75 3.28
C TRP A 34 5.07 -12.45 2.62
N LEU A 35 5.78 -11.60 3.36
CA LEU A 35 6.16 -10.25 2.95
C LEU A 35 7.67 -10.00 3.08
N GLY A 36 8.40 -10.85 3.79
CA GLY A 36 9.84 -10.76 3.99
C GLY A 36 10.66 -11.14 2.76
N THR A 37 11.98 -11.08 2.89
CA THR A 37 12.91 -11.38 1.79
C THR A 37 12.75 -12.82 1.29
N GLU A 38 12.51 -13.77 2.21
CA GLU A 38 12.26 -15.18 1.88
C GLU A 38 10.99 -15.39 1.05
N ALA A 39 10.01 -14.49 1.14
CA ALA A 39 8.81 -14.54 0.31
C ALA A 39 9.11 -14.15 -1.15
N GLY A 40 10.22 -13.46 -1.41
CA GLY A 40 10.65 -13.04 -2.74
C GLY A 40 9.54 -12.37 -3.55
N PHE A 41 9.28 -12.90 -4.74
CA PHE A 41 8.26 -12.37 -5.66
C PHE A 41 6.82 -12.50 -5.12
N LYS A 42 6.55 -13.48 -4.25
CA LYS A 42 5.24 -13.63 -3.61
C LYS A 42 4.91 -12.42 -2.72
N GLY A 43 5.91 -11.93 -1.98
CA GLY A 43 5.78 -10.71 -1.18
C GLY A 43 5.48 -9.48 -2.02
N VAL A 44 6.11 -9.36 -3.19
CA VAL A 44 5.87 -8.26 -4.15
C VAL A 44 4.43 -8.24 -4.66
N ILE A 45 3.88 -9.40 -5.05
CA ILE A 45 2.48 -9.48 -5.49
C ILE A 45 1.53 -9.10 -4.35
N ILE A 46 1.75 -9.65 -3.16
CA ILE A 46 0.88 -9.37 -2.01
C ILE A 46 0.97 -7.89 -1.63
N GLY A 47 2.17 -7.33 -1.55
CA GLY A 47 2.38 -5.91 -1.30
C GLY A 47 1.62 -5.03 -2.30
N SER A 48 1.73 -5.35 -3.59
CA SER A 48 1.03 -4.65 -4.67
C SER A 48 -0.49 -4.64 -4.48
N LEU A 49 -1.08 -5.82 -4.21
CA LEU A 49 -2.53 -5.98 -4.04
C LEU A 49 -3.01 -5.28 -2.78
N VAL A 50 -2.35 -5.50 -1.64
CA VAL A 50 -2.73 -4.91 -0.36
C VAL A 50 -2.61 -3.39 -0.43
N GLY A 51 -1.50 -2.87 -0.95
CA GLY A 51 -1.30 -1.44 -1.14
C GLY A 51 -2.37 -0.81 -2.02
N GLY A 52 -2.67 -1.43 -3.17
CA GLY A 52 -3.70 -0.93 -4.08
C GLY A 52 -5.11 -0.99 -3.52
N LEU A 53 -5.45 -2.01 -2.75
CA LEU A 53 -6.80 -2.18 -2.19
C LEU A 53 -7.08 -1.22 -1.04
N ILE A 54 -6.05 -0.77 -0.31
CA ILE A 54 -6.22 0.10 0.84
C ILE A 54 -6.59 1.52 0.37
N PRO A 55 -7.85 1.96 0.53
CA PRO A 55 -8.25 3.32 0.23
C PRO A 55 -7.93 4.15 1.46
N SER A 56 -6.70 4.67 1.55
CA SER A 56 -6.26 5.44 2.70
C SER A 56 -5.47 6.68 2.29
N GLY A 57 -5.38 7.65 3.21
CA GLY A 57 -4.50 8.80 3.06
C GLY A 57 -3.05 8.47 3.46
N PRO A 58 -2.08 9.35 3.14
CA PRO A 58 -0.67 9.11 3.48
C PRO A 58 -0.47 8.87 4.98
N TYR A 59 -1.27 9.51 5.83
CA TYR A 59 -1.20 9.37 7.29
C TYR A 59 -1.61 8.00 7.83
N VAL A 60 -2.24 7.15 7.01
CA VAL A 60 -2.60 5.77 7.37
C VAL A 60 -1.69 4.79 6.63
N ALA A 61 -1.43 5.02 5.34
CA ALA A 61 -0.60 4.12 4.53
C ALA A 61 0.85 4.03 5.04
N TYR A 62 1.50 5.16 5.32
CA TYR A 62 2.91 5.16 5.72
C TYR A 62 3.18 4.49 7.08
N PRO A 63 2.36 4.69 8.12
CA PRO A 63 2.50 3.92 9.36
C PRO A 63 2.35 2.40 9.16
N ILE A 64 1.46 1.95 8.28
CA ILE A 64 1.28 0.52 7.95
C ILE A 64 2.54 -0.03 7.27
N ILE A 65 3.09 0.69 6.29
CA ILE A 65 4.33 0.26 5.63
C ILE A 65 5.49 0.25 6.63
N ALA A 66 5.57 1.25 7.52
CA ALA A 66 6.60 1.32 8.53
C ALA A 66 6.51 0.16 9.53
N SER A 67 5.30 -0.23 9.97
CA SER A 67 5.12 -1.38 10.86
C SER A 67 5.44 -2.70 10.13
N MET A 68 5.01 -2.86 8.87
CA MET A 68 5.39 -4.02 8.05
C MET A 68 6.91 -4.13 7.89
N HIS A 69 7.60 -3.02 7.64
CA HIS A 69 9.04 -3.00 7.49
C HIS A 69 9.75 -3.38 8.81
N LYS A 70 9.31 -2.84 9.94
CA LYS A 70 9.81 -3.23 11.27
C LYS A 70 9.56 -4.72 11.58
N ALA A 71 8.43 -5.26 11.14
CA ALA A 71 8.09 -6.67 11.27
C ALA A 71 8.86 -7.59 10.30
N GLY A 72 9.74 -7.04 9.45
CA GLY A 72 10.64 -7.82 8.59
C GLY A 72 10.20 -7.95 7.14
N ALA A 73 9.25 -7.13 6.68
CA ALA A 73 8.91 -7.07 5.25
C ALA A 73 10.08 -6.56 4.42
N SER A 74 10.28 -7.15 3.24
CA SER A 74 11.37 -6.77 2.33
C SER A 74 11.15 -5.38 1.75
N LEU A 75 12.24 -4.73 1.35
CA LEU A 75 12.18 -3.44 0.64
C LEU A 75 11.37 -3.56 -0.65
N ALA A 76 11.49 -4.67 -1.37
CA ALA A 76 10.74 -4.97 -2.57
C ALA A 76 9.22 -4.98 -2.32
N THR A 77 8.77 -5.63 -1.25
CA THR A 77 7.37 -5.65 -0.84
C THR A 77 6.86 -4.25 -0.46
N ALA A 78 7.67 -3.47 0.27
CA ALA A 78 7.31 -2.11 0.67
C ALA A 78 7.16 -1.18 -0.55
N VAL A 79 8.08 -1.26 -1.52
CA VAL A 79 8.00 -0.49 -2.77
C VAL A 79 6.78 -0.89 -3.57
N ALA A 80 6.55 -2.19 -3.76
CA ALA A 80 5.36 -2.72 -4.43
C ALA A 80 4.06 -2.20 -3.79
N PHE A 81 4.00 -2.17 -2.46
CA PHE A 81 2.86 -1.62 -1.72
C PHE A 81 2.65 -0.14 -1.99
N VAL A 82 3.70 0.69 -1.86
CA VAL A 82 3.60 2.14 -2.08
C VAL A 82 3.16 2.43 -3.52
N THR A 83 3.75 1.73 -4.48
CA THR A 83 3.38 1.85 -5.89
C THR A 83 1.92 1.45 -6.10
N GLY A 84 1.48 0.31 -5.55
CA GLY A 84 0.08 -0.13 -5.66
C GLY A 84 -0.90 0.90 -5.11
N TRP A 85 -0.61 1.39 -3.90
CA TRP A 85 -1.41 2.42 -3.23
C TRP A 85 -1.53 3.72 -4.04
N MET A 86 -0.42 4.18 -4.63
CA MET A 86 -0.42 5.39 -5.45
C MET A 86 -1.18 5.23 -6.77
N LEU A 87 -1.09 4.08 -7.42
CA LEU A 87 -1.73 3.87 -8.72
C LEU A 87 -3.22 3.59 -8.57
N TRP A 88 -3.64 2.61 -7.74
CA TRP A 88 -5.05 2.18 -7.70
C TRP A 88 -6.01 3.23 -7.18
N SER A 89 -5.57 4.14 -6.30
CA SER A 89 -6.29 5.33 -5.83
C SER A 89 -7.81 5.24 -6.04
N THR A 90 -8.46 4.35 -5.28
CA THR A 90 -9.87 3.94 -5.48
C THR A 90 -10.84 5.11 -5.49
N SER A 91 -10.49 6.20 -4.82
CA SER A 91 -11.25 7.46 -4.82
C SER A 91 -11.35 8.14 -6.19
N ARG A 92 -10.43 7.86 -7.12
CA ARG A 92 -10.40 8.46 -8.47
C ARG A 92 -11.21 7.67 -9.50
N LEU A 93 -11.49 6.39 -9.24
CA LEU A 93 -12.21 5.51 -10.16
C LEU A 93 -13.58 6.05 -10.61
N PRO A 94 -14.45 6.57 -9.71
CA PRO A 94 -15.74 7.12 -10.10
C PRO A 94 -15.61 8.35 -11.01
N PHE A 95 -14.65 9.23 -10.71
CA PHE A 95 -14.40 10.42 -11.51
C PHE A 95 -13.88 10.07 -12.90
N GLU A 96 -13.01 9.06 -13.00
CA GLU A 96 -12.52 8.59 -14.29
C GLU A 96 -13.61 7.97 -15.16
N LEU A 97 -14.44 7.13 -14.55
CA LEU A 97 -15.59 6.54 -15.25
C LEU A 97 -16.53 7.63 -15.77
N ALA A 98 -16.77 8.68 -14.98
CA ALA A 98 -17.64 9.79 -15.35
C ALA A 98 -17.05 10.69 -16.43
N LEU A 99 -15.73 10.96 -16.41
CA LEU A 99 -15.08 11.93 -17.30
C LEU A 99 -14.52 11.30 -18.58
N PHE A 100 -13.90 10.13 -18.49
CA PHE A 100 -13.16 9.49 -19.58
C PHE A 100 -13.82 8.21 -20.11
N GLY A 101 -14.84 7.72 -19.40
CA GLY A 101 -15.60 6.53 -19.77
C GLY A 101 -14.87 5.20 -19.45
N PRO A 102 -15.58 4.07 -19.57
CA PRO A 102 -15.15 2.77 -19.06
C PRO A 102 -13.93 2.19 -19.79
N ARG A 103 -13.75 2.49 -21.08
CA ARG A 103 -12.61 1.98 -21.86
C ARG A 103 -11.28 2.50 -21.32
N PHE A 104 -11.20 3.80 -21.06
CA PHE A 104 -9.99 4.41 -20.50
C PHE A 104 -9.70 3.87 -19.10
N THR A 105 -10.72 3.84 -18.24
CA THR A 105 -10.59 3.35 -16.86
C THR A 105 -10.11 1.90 -16.81
N ALA A 106 -10.65 1.02 -17.65
CA ALA A 106 -10.27 -0.40 -17.68
C ALA A 106 -8.82 -0.61 -18.14
N LEU A 107 -8.39 0.09 -19.19
CA LEU A 107 -6.99 0.07 -19.66
C LEU A 107 -6.03 0.54 -18.57
N ARG A 108 -6.35 1.64 -17.90
CA ARG A 108 -5.56 2.19 -16.79
C ARG A 108 -5.48 1.20 -15.62
N LEU A 109 -6.61 0.61 -15.21
CA LEU A 109 -6.67 -0.42 -14.16
C LEU A 109 -5.80 -1.64 -14.50
N ALA A 110 -5.82 -2.08 -15.76
CA ALA A 110 -5.01 -3.20 -16.22
C ALA A 110 -3.51 -2.90 -16.08
N LEU A 111 -3.08 -1.70 -16.48
CA LEU A 111 -1.69 -1.26 -16.27
C LEU A 111 -1.34 -1.23 -14.78
N TYR A 112 -2.27 -0.80 -13.94
CA TYR A 112 -2.02 -0.68 -12.51
C TYR A 112 -1.93 -2.01 -11.77
N LEU A 113 -2.41 -3.09 -12.37
CA LEU A 113 -2.16 -4.43 -11.86
C LEU A 113 -0.72 -4.88 -12.13
N VAL A 114 -0.07 -4.33 -13.16
CA VAL A 114 1.26 -4.77 -13.65
C VAL A 114 2.40 -3.90 -13.10
N PHE A 115 2.22 -2.58 -13.06
CA PHE A 115 3.29 -1.66 -12.65
C PHE A 115 3.77 -1.83 -11.18
N PRO A 116 2.90 -2.03 -10.18
CA PRO A 116 3.35 -2.22 -8.81
C PRO A 116 4.17 -3.50 -8.59
N PRO A 117 3.76 -4.67 -9.14
CA PRO A 117 4.62 -5.86 -9.09
C PRO A 117 5.92 -5.66 -9.84
N LEU A 118 5.93 -4.96 -10.98
CA LEU A 118 7.16 -4.66 -11.72
C LEU A 118 8.12 -3.80 -10.89
N ALA A 119 7.62 -2.77 -10.21
CA ALA A 119 8.44 -1.91 -9.36
C ALA A 119 9.07 -2.71 -8.19
N GLY A 120 8.27 -3.54 -7.52
CA GLY A 120 8.78 -4.43 -6.47
C GLY A 120 9.76 -5.47 -7.00
N ALA A 121 9.52 -6.04 -8.18
CA ALA A 121 10.40 -7.02 -8.80
C ALA A 121 11.74 -6.41 -9.21
N ALA A 122 11.75 -5.17 -9.70
CA ALA A 122 12.98 -4.44 -10.00
C ALA A 122 13.83 -4.26 -8.73
N VAL A 123 13.19 -3.90 -7.61
CA VAL A 123 13.88 -3.80 -6.32
C VAL A 123 14.35 -5.17 -5.83
N LEU A 124 13.53 -6.21 -5.98
CA LEU A 124 13.91 -7.58 -5.61
C LEU A 124 15.12 -8.07 -6.42
N PHE A 125 15.25 -7.67 -7.69
CA PHE A 125 16.40 -8.03 -8.51
C PHE A 125 17.67 -7.23 -8.15
N LEU A 126 17.51 -5.96 -7.74
CA LEU A 126 18.63 -5.08 -7.41
C LEU A 126 19.14 -5.24 -5.96
N TRP A 127 18.26 -5.65 -5.04
CA TRP A 127 18.51 -5.69 -3.59
C TRP A 127 18.16 -7.04 -2.93
N GLY A 128 17.68 -8.02 -3.70
CA GLY A 128 17.37 -9.37 -3.21
C GLY A 128 18.55 -10.33 -3.25
#